data_AF-A0A067MD49-F1
#
_entry.id   AF-A0A067MD49-F1
#
_cell.length_a   1.000
_cell.length_b   1.000
_cell.length_c   1.000
_cell.angle_alpha   90.00
_cell.angle_beta   90.00
_cell.angle_gamma   90.00
#
_symmetry.space_group_name_H-M   'P 1'
#
loop_
_entity.id
_entity.type
_entity.pdbx_description
1 polymer ?
#
loop_
_entity_poly.entity_id
_entity_poly.type
_entity_poly.pdbx_seq_one_letter_code
_entity_poly.pdbx_strand_id
1 'polypeptide(L)'
;MYSLFPEHLSQDWAGYVQVPPLHLPVPLGAVVPKFYGLYTPEPAEPKLDADSDEAETKPQKPILIMLMEECGKPIDPDKLTPFEKFVPQLPRKLSWSHLLRLHVAGFAQGSFYARNILVQPGPLCLPPSLRAMERPSYRIIDFGRGRAMRDFDMSAPNSDMEGFFPVKHEDQLRAVSSLGIGNMELVSSMRIGGREGEVVDEVEQLPLD
;
A
#
# COMPACT_ATOMS: atom_id res chain seq x y z
N MET A 1 4.11 6.78 9.74
CA MET A 1 3.83 6.37 8.35
C MET A 1 2.34 6.36 8.05
N TYR A 2 1.52 5.49 8.68
CA TYR A 2 0.07 5.41 8.39
C TYR A 2 -0.70 6.74 8.53
N SER A 3 -0.35 7.59 9.49
CA SER A 3 -0.93 8.93 9.67
C SER A 3 -0.59 9.93 8.57
N LEU A 4 0.31 9.59 7.65
CA LEU A 4 0.76 10.49 6.58
C LEU A 4 0.03 10.25 5.27
N PHE A 5 -0.67 9.12 5.14
CA PHE A 5 -1.34 8.78 3.90
C PHE A 5 -2.50 9.75 3.64
N PRO A 6 -2.63 10.27 2.41
CA PRO A 6 -3.81 11.03 2.04
C PRO A 6 -5.05 10.13 2.08
N GLU A 7 -6.21 10.73 2.41
CA GLU A 7 -7.46 10.00 2.65
C GLU A 7 -7.86 9.07 1.50
N HIS A 8 -7.60 9.47 0.26
CA HIS A 8 -7.97 8.69 -0.92
C HIS A 8 -7.25 7.33 -1.02
N LEU A 9 -6.16 7.11 -0.27
CA LEU A 9 -5.51 5.80 -0.20
C LEU A 9 -6.20 4.83 0.77
N SER A 10 -6.95 5.31 1.76
CA SER A 10 -7.60 4.47 2.78
C SER A 10 -9.14 4.45 2.67
N GLN A 11 -9.73 5.35 1.88
CA GLN A 11 -11.16 5.39 1.61
C GLN A 11 -11.58 4.37 0.53
N ASP A 12 -12.75 3.76 0.73
CA ASP A 12 -13.37 2.90 -0.27
C ASP A 12 -14.12 3.78 -1.27
N TRP A 13 -13.75 3.65 -2.55
CA TRP A 13 -14.40 4.37 -3.64
C TRP A 13 -15.17 3.39 -4.53
N ALA A 14 -16.14 3.90 -5.29
CA ALA A 14 -16.80 3.16 -6.35
C ALA A 14 -16.19 3.56 -7.70
N GLY A 15 -16.11 2.61 -8.63
CA GLY A 15 -15.65 2.85 -9.99
C GLY A 15 -14.39 2.07 -10.35
N TYR A 16 -13.72 2.52 -11.41
CA TYR A 16 -12.52 1.90 -11.96
C TYR A 16 -11.42 2.94 -12.12
N VAL A 17 -10.18 2.50 -12.04
CA VAL A 17 -8.99 3.33 -12.27
C VAL A 17 -8.08 2.65 -13.28
N GLN A 18 -7.52 3.46 -14.16
CA GLN A 18 -6.45 3.07 -15.06
C GLN A 18 -5.22 3.85 -14.66
N VAL A 19 -4.16 3.13 -14.27
CA VAL A 19 -2.90 3.73 -13.81
C VAL A 19 -1.82 3.25 -14.75
N PRO A 20 -1.36 4.07 -15.71
CA PRO A 20 -0.29 3.69 -16.61
C PRO A 20 0.89 3.10 -15.82
N PRO A 21 1.55 2.03 -16.29
CA PRO A 21 1.34 1.34 -17.56
C PRO A 21 0.26 0.25 -17.53
N LEU A 22 -0.47 0.10 -16.42
CA LEU A 22 -1.60 -0.80 -16.40
C LEU A 22 -2.73 -0.19 -17.22
N HIS A 23 -2.82 -0.59 -18.49
CA HIS A 23 -3.83 -0.11 -19.44
C HIS A 23 -5.23 -0.70 -19.21
N LEU A 24 -5.34 -1.69 -18.31
CA LEU A 24 -6.61 -2.32 -17.98
C LEU A 24 -7.26 -1.60 -16.78
N PRO A 25 -8.55 -1.20 -16.89
CA PRO A 25 -9.27 -0.63 -15.77
C PRO A 25 -9.42 -1.68 -14.67
N VAL A 26 -9.04 -1.33 -13.44
CA VAL A 26 -9.26 -2.15 -12.24
C VAL A 26 -10.18 -1.44 -11.27
N PRO A 27 -10.96 -2.15 -10.44
CA PRO A 27 -11.78 -1.52 -9.40
C PRO A 27 -10.99 -0.55 -8.54
N LEU A 28 -11.53 0.66 -8.36
CA LEU A 28 -10.94 1.71 -7.54
C LEU A 28 -11.21 1.39 -6.06
N GLY A 29 -10.33 0.61 -5.43
CA GLY A 29 -10.38 0.29 -4.00
C GLY A 29 -9.42 1.13 -3.14
N ALA A 30 -9.57 1.05 -1.81
CA ALA A 30 -8.57 1.55 -0.87
C ALA A 30 -7.26 0.76 -1.02
N VAL A 31 -6.15 1.48 -1.07
CA VAL A 31 -4.78 0.96 -1.24
C VAL A 31 -4.20 0.46 0.07
N VAL A 32 -4.41 1.22 1.15
CA VAL A 32 -3.85 0.97 2.49
C VAL A 32 -4.97 0.82 3.52
N PRO A 33 -4.73 0.15 4.67
CA PRO A 33 -5.71 0.03 5.74
C PRO A 33 -6.19 1.39 6.24
N LYS A 34 -7.43 1.45 6.71
CA LYS A 34 -7.88 2.57 7.55
C LYS A 34 -7.09 2.57 8.87
N PHE A 35 -6.52 3.71 9.21
CA PHE A 35 -5.77 3.94 10.44
C PHE A 35 -6.62 4.77 11.41
N TYR A 36 -6.89 4.22 12.60
CA TYR A 36 -7.79 4.82 13.59
C TYR A 36 -7.05 5.53 14.73
N GLY A 37 -5.72 5.49 14.75
CA GLY A 37 -4.90 6.20 15.73
C GLY A 37 -3.95 5.31 16.52
N LEU A 38 -3.14 5.98 17.35
CA LEU A 38 -2.27 5.37 18.35
C LEU A 38 -2.88 5.64 19.73
N TYR A 39 -3.00 4.57 20.51
CA TYR A 39 -3.61 4.58 21.84
C TYR A 39 -2.54 4.18 22.85
N THR A 40 -2.52 4.88 23.99
CA THR A 40 -1.71 4.50 25.14
C THR A 40 -2.69 4.07 26.23
N PRO A 41 -2.53 2.87 26.82
CA PRO A 41 -3.37 2.49 27.95
C PRO A 41 -3.13 3.46 29.11
N GLU A 42 -4.20 3.82 29.81
CA GLU A 42 -4.08 4.59 31.03
C GLU A 42 -3.28 3.77 32.05
N PRO A 43 -2.33 4.40 32.77
CA PRO A 43 -1.63 3.72 33.85
C PRO A 43 -2.68 3.25 34.86
N ALA A 44 -2.60 1.98 35.26
CA ALA A 44 -3.46 1.47 36.31
C ALA A 44 -3.27 2.35 37.56
N GLU A 45 -4.38 2.81 38.16
CA GLU A 45 -4.29 3.57 39.40
C GLU A 45 -3.47 2.80 40.44
N PRO A 46 -2.54 3.46 41.15
CA PRO A 46 -1.72 2.77 42.14
C PRO A 46 -2.65 2.16 43.18
N LYS A 47 -2.57 0.84 43.35
CA LYS A 47 -3.18 0.18 44.50
C LYS A 47 -2.46 0.74 45.73
N LEU A 48 -3.22 1.40 46.61
CA LEU A 48 -2.75 1.86 47.91
C LEU A 48 -2.49 0.66 48.82
N ASP A 49 -1.43 -0.08 48.55
CA ASP A 49 -0.88 -1.03 49.51
C ASP A 49 0.04 -0.23 50.43
N ALA A 50 -0.47 0.07 51.63
CA ALA A 50 0.31 0.64 52.72
C ALA A 50 1.46 -0.31 53.08
N ASP A 51 2.63 0.25 53.35
CA ASP A 51 3.89 -0.41 53.73
C ASP A 51 4.72 -1.03 52.59
N SER A 52 5.49 -0.20 51.90
CA SER A 52 6.90 -0.54 51.62
C SER A 52 7.71 0.66 51.16
N ASP A 53 8.90 0.77 51.74
CA ASP A 53 9.93 1.76 51.50
C ASP A 53 10.31 1.96 50.02
N GLU A 54 10.75 3.19 49.76
CA GLU A 54 11.25 3.79 48.52
C GLU A 54 11.95 2.81 47.54
N ALA A 55 11.18 2.19 46.65
CA ALA A 55 11.70 1.57 45.44
C ALA A 55 11.49 2.52 44.26
N GLU A 56 12.58 3.06 43.71
CA GLU A 56 12.58 3.83 42.46
C GLU A 56 11.93 3.00 41.33
N THR A 57 10.63 3.22 41.11
CA THR A 57 9.91 2.61 39.99
C THR A 57 10.42 3.21 38.70
N LYS A 58 11.32 2.51 37.99
CA LYS A 58 11.73 2.86 36.62
C LYS A 58 10.47 3.11 35.79
N PRO A 59 10.35 4.26 35.11
CA PRO A 59 9.17 4.53 34.28
C PRO A 59 9.08 3.46 33.20
N GLN A 60 8.01 2.66 33.25
CA GLN A 60 7.73 1.71 32.19
C GLN A 60 7.53 2.49 30.89
N LYS A 61 8.25 2.09 29.84
CA LYS A 61 8.10 2.69 28.52
C LYS A 61 6.63 2.52 28.09
N PRO A 62 5.94 3.58 27.65
CA PRO A 62 4.53 3.49 27.29
C PRO A 62 4.34 2.47 26.17
N ILE A 63 3.36 1.57 26.36
CA ILE A 63 2.94 0.62 25.33
C ILE A 63 2.04 1.38 24.35
N LEU A 64 2.46 1.48 23.09
CA LEU A 64 1.66 2.08 22.03
C LEU A 64 0.86 1.00 21.31
N ILE A 65 -0.46 1.12 21.35
CA ILE A 65 -1.40 0.27 20.63
C ILE A 65 -1.81 0.98 19.35
N MET A 66 -1.61 0.31 18.21
CA MET A 66 -1.98 0.83 16.89
C MET A 66 -3.29 0.19 16.43
N LEU A 67 -4.35 1.00 16.30
CA LEU A 67 -5.65 0.53 15.84
C LEU A 67 -5.79 0.72 14.33
N MET A 68 -6.04 -0.36 13.59
CA MET A 68 -6.17 -0.37 12.14
C MET A 68 -7.30 -1.29 11.67
N GLU A 69 -7.73 -1.12 10.43
CA GLU A 69 -8.67 -2.00 9.73
C GLU A 69 -8.22 -3.47 9.75
N GLU A 70 -9.15 -4.38 10.02
CA GLU A 70 -8.95 -5.80 9.77
C GLU A 70 -8.98 -6.06 8.26
N CYS A 71 -7.86 -6.50 7.70
CA CYS A 71 -7.67 -6.62 6.25
C CYS A 71 -7.70 -8.06 5.73
N GLY A 72 -7.98 -9.03 6.60
CA GLY A 72 -8.06 -10.45 6.25
C GLY A 72 -6.70 -11.16 6.23
N LYS A 73 -6.48 -12.01 5.23
CA LYS A 73 -5.33 -12.94 5.15
C LYS A 73 -4.38 -12.56 4.03
N PRO A 74 -3.08 -12.87 4.14
CA PRO A 74 -2.15 -12.64 3.04
C PRO A 74 -2.57 -13.37 1.76
N ILE A 75 -2.34 -12.73 0.60
CA ILE A 75 -2.53 -13.41 -0.68
C ILE A 75 -1.49 -14.53 -0.83
N ASP A 76 -1.91 -15.62 -1.47
CA ASP A 76 -1.05 -16.74 -1.81
C ASP A 76 -0.88 -16.75 -3.34
N PRO A 77 0.30 -16.37 -3.87
CA PRO A 77 0.55 -16.28 -5.32
C PRO A 77 0.29 -17.59 -6.08
N ASP A 78 0.47 -18.73 -5.40
CA ASP A 78 0.38 -20.08 -5.98
C ASP A 78 -1.04 -20.63 -5.94
N LYS A 79 -1.87 -20.17 -4.99
CA LYS A 79 -3.29 -20.53 -4.88
C LYS A 79 -4.24 -19.61 -5.65
N LEU A 80 -3.71 -18.67 -6.43
CA LEU A 80 -4.45 -17.94 -7.46
C LEU A 80 -4.83 -18.92 -8.60
N THR A 81 -5.81 -19.80 -8.34
CA THR A 81 -6.23 -20.89 -9.23
C THR A 81 -7.76 -21.04 -9.22
N PRO A 82 -8.37 -21.86 -10.08
CA PRO A 82 -9.06 -21.48 -11.32
C PRO A 82 -10.53 -21.05 -11.13
N PHE A 83 -10.97 -20.75 -9.91
CA PHE A 83 -12.30 -20.13 -9.70
C PHE A 83 -12.33 -18.67 -10.24
N GLU A 84 -11.14 -18.13 -10.52
CA GLU A 84 -10.84 -16.91 -11.29
C GLU A 84 -10.99 -17.06 -12.82
N LYS A 85 -11.77 -18.06 -13.28
CA LYS A 85 -11.90 -18.43 -14.71
C LYS A 85 -12.39 -17.32 -15.64
N PHE A 86 -12.93 -16.21 -15.12
CA PHE A 86 -13.31 -15.06 -15.94
C PHE A 86 -12.20 -14.01 -16.11
N VAL A 87 -11.30 -13.82 -15.13
CA VAL A 87 -10.12 -12.93 -15.26
C VAL A 87 -8.97 -13.45 -14.35
N PRO A 88 -8.18 -14.44 -14.81
CA PRO A 88 -7.11 -15.11 -14.03
C PRO A 88 -5.97 -14.21 -13.52
N GLN A 89 -5.96 -12.93 -13.88
CA GLN A 89 -4.88 -11.98 -13.57
C GLN A 89 -5.33 -10.84 -12.65
N LEU A 90 -6.59 -10.85 -12.20
CA LEU A 90 -7.18 -9.71 -11.52
C LEU A 90 -6.50 -9.37 -10.17
N PRO A 91 -6.17 -10.33 -9.28
CA PRO A 91 -5.50 -10.01 -8.01
C PRO A 91 -4.10 -9.43 -8.20
N ARG A 92 -3.35 -9.96 -9.17
CA ARG A 92 -2.01 -9.47 -9.53
C ARG A 92 -2.09 -8.04 -10.06
N LYS A 93 -3.03 -7.78 -10.98
CA LYS A 93 -3.26 -6.46 -11.56
C LYS A 93 -3.78 -5.44 -10.55
N LEU A 94 -4.70 -5.83 -9.66
CA LEU A 94 -5.13 -4.95 -8.57
C LEU A 94 -3.96 -4.62 -7.64
N SER A 95 -3.21 -5.62 -7.20
CA SER A 95 -2.07 -5.44 -6.31
C SER A 95 -1.00 -4.55 -6.93
N TRP A 96 -0.74 -4.73 -8.23
CA TRP A 96 0.13 -3.85 -9.00
C TRP A 96 -0.42 -2.42 -9.07
N SER A 97 -1.69 -2.24 -9.40
CA SER A 97 -2.35 -0.93 -9.39
C SER A 97 -2.27 -0.25 -8.01
N HIS A 98 -2.42 -1.00 -6.92
CA HIS A 98 -2.29 -0.48 -5.56
C HIS A 98 -0.87 0.05 -5.32
N LEU A 99 0.15 -0.69 -5.73
CA LEU A 99 1.54 -0.25 -5.62
C LEU A 99 1.80 0.99 -6.48
N LEU A 100 1.31 1.03 -7.71
CA LEU A 100 1.46 2.21 -8.57
C LEU A 100 0.78 3.44 -7.97
N ARG A 101 -0.45 3.30 -7.44
CA ARG A 101 -1.17 4.41 -6.79
C ARG A 101 -0.47 4.89 -5.52
N LEU A 102 0.11 3.97 -4.75
CA LEU A 102 0.95 4.31 -3.61
C LEU A 102 2.15 5.17 -4.04
N HIS A 103 2.84 4.77 -5.12
CA HIS A 103 3.96 5.53 -5.68
C HIS A 103 3.54 6.89 -6.26
N VAL A 104 2.41 6.97 -6.97
CA VAL A 104 1.83 8.24 -7.46
C VAL A 104 1.55 9.19 -6.30
N ALA A 105 1.06 8.67 -5.18
CA ALA A 105 0.82 9.46 -3.97
C ALA A 105 2.12 9.85 -3.23
N GLY A 106 3.29 9.47 -3.74
CA GLY A 106 4.59 9.81 -3.14
C GLY A 106 4.98 8.94 -1.96
N PHE A 107 4.54 7.68 -1.93
CA PHE A 107 4.93 6.73 -0.89
C PHE A 107 5.50 5.45 -1.48
N ALA A 108 6.52 4.90 -0.83
CA ALA A 108 7.05 3.57 -1.09
C ALA A 108 6.83 2.69 0.14
N GLN A 109 6.59 1.40 -0.06
CA GLN A 109 6.33 0.42 0.99
C GLN A 109 7.65 -0.06 1.63
N GLY A 110 8.70 -0.26 0.82
CA GLY A 110 10.09 -0.56 1.23
C GLY A 110 10.37 -2.04 1.54
N SER A 111 9.39 -2.92 1.38
CA SER A 111 9.38 -4.38 1.67
C SER A 111 8.22 -5.06 0.95
N PHE A 112 8.02 -4.75 -0.34
CA PHE A 112 6.83 -5.19 -1.06
C PHE A 112 6.87 -6.68 -1.42
N TYR A 113 6.10 -7.51 -0.71
CA TYR A 113 5.96 -8.95 -0.97
C TYR A 113 4.48 -9.35 -0.91
N ALA A 114 4.12 -10.49 -1.53
CA ALA A 114 2.76 -11.04 -1.51
C ALA A 114 2.20 -11.18 -0.08
N ARG A 115 3.04 -11.57 0.89
CA ARG A 115 2.63 -11.65 2.30
C ARG A 115 2.14 -10.31 2.90
N ASN A 116 2.57 -9.19 2.32
CA ASN A 116 2.25 -7.83 2.73
C ASN A 116 1.07 -7.26 1.93
N ILE A 117 0.37 -8.10 1.17
CA ILE A 117 -0.92 -7.77 0.56
C ILE A 117 -1.96 -8.67 1.21
N LEU A 118 -2.87 -8.06 1.96
CA LEU A 118 -3.97 -8.78 2.58
C LEU A 118 -5.21 -8.73 1.70
N VAL A 119 -6.00 -9.81 1.75
CA VAL A 119 -7.29 -9.94 1.09
C VAL A 119 -8.36 -10.34 2.09
N GLN A 120 -9.53 -9.72 1.96
CA GLN A 120 -10.74 -10.07 2.70
C GLN A 120 -11.97 -10.12 1.78
N PRO A 121 -13.02 -10.88 2.17
CA PRO A 121 -14.31 -10.83 1.49
C PRO A 121 -14.87 -9.41 1.48
N GLY A 122 -15.53 -9.02 0.38
CA GLY A 122 -16.17 -7.71 0.25
C GLY A 122 -17.59 -7.80 -0.31
N PRO A 123 -18.22 -6.66 -0.64
CA PRO A 123 -17.75 -5.29 -0.43
C PRO A 123 -17.81 -4.88 1.05
N LEU A 124 -16.93 -3.96 1.47
CA LEU A 124 -16.83 -3.54 2.87
C LEU A 124 -17.96 -2.62 3.35
N CYS A 125 -18.82 -2.16 2.43
CA CYS A 125 -20.07 -1.50 2.76
C CYS A 125 -21.14 -2.46 3.32
N LEU A 126 -20.91 -3.78 3.23
CA LEU A 126 -21.77 -4.80 3.80
C LEU A 126 -21.22 -5.34 5.13
N PRO A 127 -22.09 -5.82 6.04
CA PRO A 127 -21.66 -6.50 7.26
C PRO A 127 -20.91 -7.80 6.94
N PRO A 128 -20.00 -8.28 7.81
CA PRO A 128 -19.15 -9.44 7.55
C PRO A 128 -19.89 -10.70 7.08
N SER A 129 -21.09 -10.95 7.59
CA SER A 129 -21.93 -12.10 7.23
C SER A 129 -22.45 -12.08 5.79
N LEU A 130 -22.43 -10.93 5.13
CA LEU A 130 -22.88 -10.74 3.74
C LEU A 130 -21.70 -10.50 2.77
N ARG A 131 -20.46 -10.53 3.26
CA ARG A 131 -19.28 -10.36 2.42
C ARG A 131 -18.87 -11.69 1.81
N ALA A 132 -18.38 -11.63 0.59
CA ALA A 132 -18.04 -12.82 -0.16
C ALA A 132 -16.78 -12.61 -1.02
N MET A 133 -16.13 -13.70 -1.44
CA MET A 133 -14.86 -13.65 -2.18
C MET A 133 -15.05 -13.35 -3.67
N GLU A 134 -16.28 -13.23 -4.14
CA GLU A 134 -16.66 -12.78 -5.48
C GLU A 134 -16.31 -11.30 -5.70
N ARG A 135 -16.24 -10.51 -4.63
CA ARG A 135 -15.86 -9.08 -4.66
C ARG A 135 -14.80 -8.79 -3.59
N PRO A 136 -13.60 -9.35 -3.71
CA PRO A 136 -12.57 -9.26 -2.68
C PRO A 136 -12.03 -7.83 -2.56
N SER A 137 -11.59 -7.47 -1.36
CA SER A 137 -10.93 -6.20 -1.07
C SER A 137 -9.47 -6.45 -0.68
N TYR A 138 -8.55 -5.70 -1.27
CA TYR A 138 -7.11 -5.85 -1.05
C TYR A 138 -6.53 -4.65 -0.31
N ARG A 139 -5.48 -4.86 0.49
CA ARG A 139 -4.76 -3.80 1.21
C ARG A 139 -3.27 -4.10 1.22
N ILE A 140 -2.44 -3.11 0.91
CA ILE A 140 -1.00 -3.16 1.17
C ILE A 140 -0.77 -2.82 2.65
N ILE A 141 -0.02 -3.67 3.35
CA ILE A 141 0.28 -3.50 4.78
C ILE A 141 1.79 -3.44 5.04
N ASP A 142 2.16 -3.41 6.32
CA ASP A 142 3.54 -3.54 6.81
C ASP A 142 4.47 -2.40 6.36
N PHE A 143 4.06 -1.16 6.61
CA PHE A 143 4.85 0.04 6.32
C PHE A 143 5.97 0.32 7.33
N GLY A 144 6.50 -0.69 8.03
CA GLY A 144 7.61 -0.52 8.97
C GLY A 144 8.90 -0.03 8.30
N ARG A 145 9.05 -0.29 6.99
CA ARG A 145 10.15 0.21 6.14
C ARG A 145 9.69 1.25 5.13
N GLY A 146 8.46 1.75 5.27
CA GLY A 146 7.89 2.71 4.35
C GLY A 146 8.64 4.03 4.32
N ARG A 147 8.61 4.71 3.17
CA ARG A 147 9.23 6.02 2.95
C ARG A 147 8.26 6.93 2.22
N ALA A 148 8.15 8.18 2.65
CA ALA A 148 7.45 9.21 1.90
C ALA A 148 8.45 10.00 1.06
N MET A 149 8.05 10.44 -0.13
CA MET A 149 8.89 11.24 -1.02
C MET A 149 9.36 12.53 -0.33
N ARG A 150 8.51 13.11 0.52
CA ARG A 150 8.83 14.29 1.33
C ARG A 150 9.95 14.08 2.36
N ASP A 151 10.32 12.82 2.64
CA ASP A 151 11.41 12.50 3.57
C ASP A 151 12.78 12.67 2.88
N PHE A 152 12.80 12.87 1.56
CA PHE A 152 14.02 13.03 0.76
C PHE A 152 14.17 14.48 0.29
N ASP A 153 15.42 14.96 0.31
CA ASP A 153 15.77 16.23 -0.33
C ASP A 153 15.92 16.01 -1.84
N MET A 154 14.87 16.35 -2.59
CA MET A 154 14.84 16.24 -4.05
C MET A 154 15.65 17.34 -4.75
N SER A 155 16.24 18.28 -4.00
CA SER A 155 17.15 19.30 -4.54
C SER A 155 18.63 18.92 -4.43
N ALA A 156 18.93 17.82 -3.72
CA ALA A 156 20.29 17.33 -3.57
C ALA A 156 20.83 16.76 -4.90
N PRO A 157 22.11 16.99 -5.24
CA PRO A 157 22.69 16.56 -6.52
C PRO A 157 22.72 15.04 -6.73
N ASN A 158 22.58 14.24 -5.65
CA ASN A 158 22.54 12.78 -5.67
C ASN A 158 21.14 12.21 -5.40
N SER A 159 20.07 13.02 -5.50
CA SER A 159 18.69 12.60 -5.22
C SER A 159 18.25 11.39 -6.06
N ASP A 160 18.82 11.20 -7.24
CA ASP A 160 18.46 10.08 -8.12
C ASP A 160 19.04 8.74 -7.64
N MET A 161 20.16 8.78 -6.91
CA MET A 161 20.86 7.60 -6.41
C MET A 161 20.53 7.25 -4.95
N GLU A 162 20.22 8.25 -4.11
CA GLU A 162 19.92 8.06 -2.68
C GLU A 162 18.50 8.51 -2.29
N GLY A 163 17.70 8.96 -3.26
CA GLY A 163 16.37 9.50 -3.00
C GLY A 163 15.24 8.46 -3.04
N PHE A 164 14.05 8.95 -3.36
CA PHE A 164 12.82 8.16 -3.38
C PHE A 164 12.79 7.09 -4.49
N PHE A 165 13.38 7.39 -5.65
CA PHE A 165 13.30 6.54 -6.85
C PHE A 165 13.94 5.16 -6.68
N PRO A 166 15.13 5.00 -6.08
CA PRO A 166 15.68 3.69 -5.76
C PRO A 166 14.75 2.81 -4.92
N VAL A 167 14.14 3.38 -3.87
CA VAL A 167 13.22 2.64 -2.97
C VAL A 167 11.96 2.21 -3.72
N LYS A 168 11.38 3.13 -4.50
CA LYS A 168 10.25 2.85 -5.40
C LYS A 168 10.58 1.72 -6.38
N HIS A 169 11.74 1.80 -7.02
CA HIS A 169 12.19 0.82 -8.01
C HIS A 169 12.39 -0.57 -7.36
N GLU A 170 12.94 -0.62 -6.15
CA GLU A 170 13.08 -1.86 -5.39
C GLU A 170 11.72 -2.51 -5.09
N ASP A 171 10.71 -1.73 -4.70
CA ASP A 171 9.36 -2.25 -4.51
C ASP A 171 8.78 -2.83 -5.81
N GLN A 172 9.03 -2.20 -6.96
CA GLN A 172 8.59 -2.70 -8.27
C GLN A 172 9.29 -4.02 -8.64
N LEU A 173 10.60 -4.14 -8.41
CA LEU A 173 11.35 -5.39 -8.63
C LEU A 173 10.83 -6.53 -7.73
N ARG A 174 10.54 -6.22 -6.47
CA ARG A 174 9.99 -7.21 -5.54
C ARG A 174 8.56 -7.59 -5.90
N ALA A 175 7.75 -6.66 -6.43
CA ALA A 175 6.43 -6.97 -6.96
C ALA A 175 6.51 -7.94 -8.16
N VAL A 176 7.45 -7.73 -9.08
CA VAL A 176 7.69 -8.63 -10.24
C VAL A 176 8.01 -10.04 -9.77
N SER A 177 8.99 -10.18 -8.88
CA SER A 177 9.37 -11.49 -8.35
C SER A 177 8.29 -12.14 -7.48
N SER A 178 7.57 -11.36 -6.67
CA SER A 178 6.63 -11.90 -5.69
C SER A 178 5.22 -12.13 -6.23
N LEU A 179 4.77 -11.38 -7.23
CA LEU A 179 3.43 -11.48 -7.82
C LEU A 179 3.45 -12.06 -9.24
N GLY A 180 4.64 -12.23 -9.84
CA GLY A 180 4.79 -12.66 -11.23
C GLY A 180 4.28 -11.62 -12.23
N ILE A 181 4.55 -10.33 -11.98
CA ILE A 181 4.27 -9.23 -12.92
C ILE A 181 5.25 -9.32 -14.10
N GLY A 182 4.82 -9.00 -15.31
CA GLY A 182 5.67 -9.10 -16.49
C GLY A 182 6.78 -8.03 -16.51
N ASN A 183 7.96 -8.35 -17.05
CA ASN A 183 9.06 -7.38 -17.19
C ASN A 183 8.67 -6.14 -18.02
N MET A 184 7.75 -6.28 -18.97
CA MET A 184 7.24 -5.15 -19.75
C MET A 184 6.46 -4.15 -18.87
N GLU A 185 5.67 -4.65 -17.92
CA GLU A 185 4.91 -3.81 -16.98
C GLU A 185 5.85 -3.06 -16.02
N LEU A 186 6.99 -3.67 -15.65
CA LEU A 186 8.03 -3.03 -14.86
C LEU A 186 8.64 -1.82 -15.58
N VAL A 187 9.17 -2.03 -16.80
CA VAL A 187 9.87 -0.99 -17.58
C VAL A 187 8.98 0.22 -17.77
N SER A 188 7.72 0.01 -18.15
CA SER A 188 6.78 1.11 -18.40
C SER A 188 6.35 1.84 -17.12
N SER A 189 6.55 1.26 -15.93
CA SER A 189 6.18 1.85 -14.64
C SER A 189 7.27 2.68 -13.96
N MET A 190 8.50 2.62 -14.47
CA MET A 190 9.63 3.39 -13.92
C MET A 190 9.37 4.90 -13.96
N ARG A 191 8.60 5.38 -14.96
CA ARG A 191 8.33 6.81 -15.20
C ARG A 191 7.25 7.44 -14.31
N ILE A 192 6.55 6.66 -13.49
CA ILE A 192 5.39 7.16 -12.71
C ILE A 192 5.82 7.85 -11.41
N GLY A 193 5.22 8.99 -11.04
CA GLY A 193 5.45 9.58 -9.72
C GLY A 193 6.85 10.15 -9.54
N GLY A 194 7.45 10.69 -10.62
CA GLY A 194 8.66 11.50 -10.61
C GLY A 194 8.46 12.75 -11.45
N ARG A 195 9.34 13.76 -11.29
CA ARG A 195 9.33 15.00 -12.08
C ARG A 195 9.21 14.65 -13.57
N GLU A 196 8.37 15.39 -14.28
CA GLU A 196 8.04 15.25 -15.70
C GLU A 196 9.24 14.75 -16.50
N GLY A 197 9.22 13.48 -16.89
CA GLY A 197 9.94 13.10 -18.09
C GLY A 197 9.27 13.88 -19.21
N GLU A 198 10.03 14.69 -19.94
CA GLU A 198 9.57 15.32 -21.17
C GLU A 198 8.72 14.33 -21.94
N VAL A 199 7.46 14.70 -22.16
CA VAL A 199 6.61 14.02 -23.12
C VAL A 199 7.33 14.22 -24.44
N VAL A 200 8.02 13.19 -24.93
CA VAL A 200 8.33 13.13 -26.36
C VAL A 200 6.95 13.01 -27.00
N ASP A 201 6.46 14.12 -27.55
CA ASP A 201 5.30 14.18 -28.43
C ASP A 201 5.61 13.35 -29.68
N GLU A 202 5.58 12.02 -29.55
CA GLU A 202 5.37 11.11 -30.67
C GLU A 202 3.87 10.79 -30.75
N VAL A 203 3.08 11.85 -30.93
CA VAL A 203 1.79 11.71 -31.61
C VAL A 203 2.05 12.12 -33.05
N GLU A 204 2.36 11.13 -33.88
CA GLU A 204 2.07 11.21 -35.31
C GLU A 204 0.60 11.65 -35.42
N GLN A 205 0.38 12.90 -35.78
CA GLN A 205 -0.92 13.40 -36.15
C GLN A 205 -1.34 12.61 -37.39
N LEU A 206 -2.24 11.65 -37.22
CA LEU A 206 -2.95 11.04 -38.33
C LEU A 206 -3.66 12.16 -39.11
N PRO A 207 -3.46 12.27 -40.43
CA PRO A 207 -4.11 13.30 -41.21
C PRO A 207 -5.62 13.05 -41.17
N LEU A 208 -6.36 14.04 -40.68
CA LEU A 208 -7.80 14.11 -40.89
C LEU A 208 -8.00 14.74 -42.27
N ASP A 209 -8.46 13.92 -43.22
CA ASP A 209 -9.09 14.36 -44.46
C ASP A 209 -10.40 15.12 -44.18
#